data_AF-A0A2T4UBZ7-F1
#
_entry.id   AF-A0A2T4UBZ7-F1
#
_cell.length_a   1.000
_cell.length_b   1.000
_cell.length_c   1.000
_cell.angle_alpha   90.00
_cell.angle_beta   90.00
_cell.angle_gamma   90.00
#
_symmetry.space_group_name_H-M   'P 1'
#
loop_
_entity.id
_entity.type
_entity.pdbx_description
1 polymer ?
#
loop_
_entity_poly.entity_id
_entity_poly.type
_entity_poly.pdbx_seq_one_letter_code
_entity_poly.pdbx_strand_id
1 'polypeptide(L)'
;TKSDVRNAVTMVESCLTEAPNNCDNPEGLPTGVAVTGSNDGTPETYVVTKTSNGRSFTITKTGIGVFARTCNTSGEGGCNSTGGW
;
A
#
# COMPACT_ATOMS: atom_id res chain seq x y z
N THR A 1 -0.72 -2.49 10.18
CA THR A 1 -2.14 -2.86 10.24
C THR A 1 -2.82 -2.49 8.92
N LYS A 2 -4.06 -2.94 8.68
CA LYS A 2 -4.85 -2.50 7.51
C LYS A 2 -4.96 -0.99 7.37
N SER A 3 -5.17 -0.31 8.50
CA SER A 3 -5.32 1.14 8.53
C SER A 3 -4.02 1.85 8.17
N ASP A 4 -2.87 1.32 8.61
CA ASP A 4 -1.56 1.87 8.23
C ASP A 4 -1.35 1.81 6.71
N VAL A 5 -1.71 0.69 6.07
CA VAL A 5 -1.59 0.54 4.60
C VAL A 5 -2.53 1.51 3.88
N ARG A 6 -3.77 1.70 4.38
CA ARG A 6 -4.70 2.68 3.82
C ARG A 6 -4.19 4.12 3.96
N ASN A 7 -3.64 4.47 5.11
CA ASN A 7 -3.09 5.79 5.35
C ASN A 7 -1.87 6.07 4.48
N ALA A 8 -0.99 5.06 4.34
CA ALA A 8 0.17 5.13 3.47
C ALA A 8 -0.20 5.32 2.00
N VAL A 9 -1.25 4.68 1.49
CA VAL A 9 -1.76 4.95 0.13
C VAL A 9 -2.10 6.42 -0.05
N THR A 10 -2.82 7.03 0.90
CA THR A 10 -3.13 8.46 0.83
C THR A 10 -1.86 9.33 0.79
N MET A 11 -0.87 9.01 1.62
CA MET A 11 0.41 9.74 1.64
C MET A 11 1.17 9.60 0.32
N VAL A 12 1.21 8.40 -0.25
CA VAL A 12 1.85 8.13 -1.55
C VAL A 12 1.11 8.87 -2.66
N GLU A 13 -0.22 8.81 -2.72
CA GLU A 13 -1.00 9.54 -3.72
C GLU A 13 -0.76 11.05 -3.63
N SER A 14 -0.79 11.63 -2.42
CA SER A 14 -0.49 13.06 -2.23
C SER A 14 0.93 13.39 -2.71
N CYS A 15 1.93 12.60 -2.33
CA CYS A 15 3.29 12.79 -2.81
C CYS A 15 3.38 12.73 -4.34
N LEU A 16 2.74 11.76 -4.98
CA LEU A 16 2.77 11.59 -6.44
C LEU A 16 2.14 12.77 -7.18
N THR A 17 1.21 13.50 -6.54
CA THR A 17 0.67 14.75 -7.12
C THR A 17 1.66 15.91 -7.08
N GLU A 18 2.60 15.92 -6.12
CA GLU A 18 3.58 17.00 -5.95
C GLU A 18 4.93 16.69 -6.63
N ALA A 19 5.39 15.44 -6.50
CA ALA A 19 6.70 14.97 -6.94
C ALA A 19 6.60 13.51 -7.45
N PRO A 20 6.20 13.28 -8.72
CA PRO A 20 5.83 11.97 -9.23
C PRO A 20 6.94 10.90 -9.25
N ASN A 21 8.19 11.27 -8.95
CA ASN A 21 9.36 10.39 -9.03
C ASN A 21 10.03 10.13 -7.66
N ASN A 22 9.43 10.52 -6.53
CA ASN A 22 10.10 10.40 -5.21
C ASN A 22 9.15 10.11 -4.02
N CYS A 23 8.32 9.07 -4.13
CA CYS A 23 7.27 8.70 -3.20
C CYS A 23 7.36 7.27 -2.63
N ASP A 24 8.53 6.62 -2.66
CA ASP A 24 8.74 5.32 -1.97
C ASP A 24 8.78 5.47 -0.43
N ASN A 25 9.03 6.69 0.08
CA ASN A 25 9.04 6.98 1.51
C ASN A 25 8.55 8.40 1.81
N PRO A 26 7.25 8.67 1.61
CA PRO A 26 6.67 9.99 1.88
C PRO A 26 6.78 10.33 3.38
N GLU A 27 6.80 11.63 3.69
CA GLU A 27 6.82 12.09 5.07
C GLU A 27 5.58 11.59 5.84
N GLY A 28 5.78 11.16 7.09
CA GLY A 28 4.71 10.65 7.94
C GLY A 28 4.28 9.22 7.66
N LEU A 29 4.96 8.49 6.76
CA LEU A 29 4.67 7.09 6.48
C LEU A 29 4.71 6.26 7.79
N PRO A 30 3.67 5.45 8.08
CA PRO A 30 3.64 4.67 9.32
C PRO A 30 4.82 3.70 9.41
N THR A 31 5.40 3.57 10.61
CA THR A 31 6.58 2.72 10.85
C THR A 31 6.39 1.32 10.29
N GLY A 32 7.36 0.86 9.50
CA GLY A 32 7.42 -0.50 8.93
C GLY A 32 6.36 -0.78 7.86
N VAL A 33 5.73 0.25 7.29
CA VAL A 33 5.12 0.17 5.96
C VAL A 33 6.24 0.25 4.93
N ALA A 34 6.15 -0.56 3.89
CA ALA A 34 7.01 -0.49 2.72
C ALA A 34 6.18 -0.04 1.52
N VAL A 35 6.71 0.90 0.74
CA VAL A 35 6.19 1.30 -0.57
C VAL A 35 7.23 0.95 -1.61
N THR A 36 6.80 0.39 -2.74
CA THR A 36 7.68 0.04 -3.85
C THR A 36 7.05 0.39 -5.18
N GLY A 37 7.87 0.91 -6.10
CA GLY A 37 7.47 1.19 -7.48
C GLY A 37 6.84 2.58 -7.67
N SER A 38 6.69 3.38 -6.61
CA SER A 38 6.13 4.74 -6.76
C SER A 38 7.15 5.76 -7.31
N ASN A 39 8.39 5.36 -7.55
CA ASN A 39 9.48 6.21 -8.05
C ASN A 39 9.83 6.00 -9.54
N ASP A 40 9.14 5.10 -10.24
CA ASP A 40 9.48 4.76 -11.62
C ASP A 40 8.93 5.76 -12.66
N GLY A 41 8.37 6.88 -12.19
CA GLY A 41 7.71 7.88 -13.02
C GLY A 41 6.38 7.42 -13.61
N THR A 42 5.88 6.25 -13.18
CA THR A 42 4.55 5.77 -13.47
C THR A 42 3.69 5.88 -12.19
N PRO A 43 3.11 7.07 -11.92
CA PRO A 43 2.27 7.29 -10.72
C PRO A 43 1.02 6.40 -10.68
N GLU A 44 0.79 5.62 -11.74
CA GLU A 44 -0.31 4.69 -11.91
C GLU A 44 -0.07 3.34 -11.25
N THR A 45 1.18 2.96 -10.95
CA THR A 45 1.47 1.65 -10.36
C THR A 45 2.42 1.73 -9.18
N TYR A 46 2.04 1.10 -8.07
CA TYR A 46 2.92 0.88 -6.92
C TYR A 46 2.32 -0.17 -5.99
N VAL A 47 3.12 -0.61 -5.02
CA VAL A 47 2.70 -1.55 -3.98
C VAL A 47 2.99 -0.96 -2.61
N VAL A 48 2.02 -1.03 -1.70
CA VAL A 48 2.16 -0.68 -0.29
C VAL A 48 1.91 -1.93 0.53
N THR A 49 2.87 -2.30 1.40
CA THR A 49 2.76 -3.50 2.24
C THR A 49 3.07 -3.18 3.70
N LYS A 50 2.32 -3.80 4.61
CA LYS A 50 2.61 -3.77 6.05
C LYS A 50 2.38 -5.13 6.67
N THR A 51 3.40 -5.63 7.38
CA THR A 51 3.28 -6.81 8.23
C THR A 51 3.09 -6.41 9.69
N SER A 52 2.18 -7.09 10.38
CA SER A 52 1.88 -6.92 11.80
C SER A 52 1.44 -8.26 12.38
N ASN A 53 2.14 -8.74 13.41
CA ASN A 53 1.84 -10.00 14.09
C ASN A 53 1.68 -11.19 13.12
N GLY A 54 2.61 -11.34 12.17
CA GLY A 54 2.60 -12.40 11.15
C GLY A 54 1.62 -12.20 9.99
N ARG A 55 0.80 -11.14 10.03
CA ARG A 55 -0.19 -10.81 9.01
C ARG A 55 0.29 -9.66 8.15
N SER A 56 0.37 -9.88 6.86
CA SER A 56 0.77 -8.91 5.84
C SER A 56 -0.46 -8.43 5.11
N PHE A 57 -0.63 -7.11 5.04
CA PHE A 57 -1.65 -6.45 4.24
C PHE A 57 -0.95 -5.69 3.12
N THR A 58 -1.44 -5.87 1.91
CA THR A 58 -0.90 -5.28 0.69
C THR A 58 -2.01 -4.55 -0.05
N ILE A 59 -1.71 -3.34 -0.51
CA ILE A 59 -2.49 -2.64 -1.53
C ILE A 59 -1.59 -2.45 -2.75
N THR A 60 -2.05 -2.89 -3.90
CA THR A 60 -1.38 -2.69 -5.19
C THR A 60 -2.24 -1.75 -6.03
N LYS A 61 -1.68 -0.62 -6.44
CA LYS A 61 -2.26 0.22 -7.49
C LYS A 61 -1.85 -0.36 -8.84
N THR A 62 -2.81 -0.69 -9.69
CA THR A 62 -2.58 -1.32 -11.01
C THR A 62 -2.96 -0.40 -12.17
N GLY A 63 -3.30 0.85 -11.87
CA GLY A 63 -3.79 1.85 -12.82
C GLY A 63 -4.43 3.02 -12.09
N ILE A 64 -4.86 4.03 -12.85
CA ILE A 64 -5.52 5.23 -12.29
C ILE A 64 -6.77 4.83 -11.50
N GLY A 65 -6.72 5.03 -10.18
CA GLY A 65 -7.84 4.71 -9.26
C GLY A 65 -8.11 3.21 -9.07
N VAL A 66 -7.31 2.32 -9.64
CA VAL A 66 -7.51 0.87 -9.56
C VAL A 66 -6.60 0.28 -8.49
N PHE A 67 -7.20 -0.29 -7.44
CA PHE A 67 -6.49 -0.85 -6.30
C PHE A 67 -6.92 -2.28 -6.01
N ALA A 68 -5.96 -3.21 -6.00
CA ALA A 68 -6.13 -4.56 -5.48
C ALA A 68 -5.71 -4.60 -4.00
N ARG A 69 -6.49 -5.29 -3.17
CA ARG A 69 -6.24 -5.42 -1.72
C ARG A 69 -6.11 -6.88 -1.35
N THR A 70 -4.95 -7.25 -0.83
CA THR A 70 -4.63 -8.64 -0.50
C THR A 70 -3.96 -8.76 0.86
N CYS A 71 -4.02 -9.94 1.44
CA CYS A 71 -3.31 -10.29 2.65
C CYS A 71 -2.91 -11.76 2.64
N ASN A 72 -1.90 -12.09 3.45
CA ASN A 72 -1.25 -13.41 3.43
C ASN A 72 -1.99 -14.49 4.24
N THR A 73 -3.04 -14.14 4.98
CA THR A 73 -3.85 -15.08 5.78
C THR A 73 -5.26 -15.21 5.20
N SER A 74 -5.90 -16.37 5.36
CA SER A 74 -7.30 -16.58 4.92
C SER A 74 -8.24 -16.63 6.12
N GLY A 75 -9.32 -15.86 6.09
CA GLY A 75 -10.36 -15.86 7.13
C GLY A 75 -9.99 -15.23 8.48
N GLU A 76 -8.79 -14.66 8.61
CA GLU A 76 -8.26 -14.13 9.88
C GLU A 76 -7.93 -12.64 9.83
N GLY A 77 -8.04 -11.94 10.97
CA GLY A 77 -7.50 -10.58 11.12
C GLY A 77 -8.10 -9.57 10.12
N GLY A 78 -9.32 -9.86 9.65
CA GLY A 78 -10.02 -9.11 8.63
C GLY A 78 -9.72 -9.54 7.18
N CYS A 79 -8.88 -10.53 6.96
CA CYS A 79 -8.78 -11.19 5.67
C CYS A 79 -10.01 -12.06 5.41
N ASN A 80 -10.58 -11.99 4.21
CA ASN A 80 -11.62 -12.90 3.77
C ASN A 80 -11.03 -14.29 3.48
N SER A 81 -11.88 -15.26 3.16
CA SER A 81 -11.48 -16.65 2.89
C SER A 81 -10.63 -16.83 1.63
N THR A 82 -10.53 -15.82 0.77
CA THR A 82 -9.76 -15.83 -0.47
C THR A 82 -8.50 -14.97 -0.40
N GLY A 83 -8.14 -14.43 0.78
CA GLY A 83 -6.95 -13.61 0.98
C GLY A 83 -7.10 -12.14 0.55
N GLY A 84 -8.32 -11.66 0.28
CA GLY A 84 -8.64 -10.24 0.12
C GLY A 84 -9.10 -9.59 1.43
N TRP A 85 -9.25 -8.26 1.47
CA TRP A 85 -9.70 -7.55 2.69
C TRP A 85 -10.21 -6.13 2.50
#